data_AF-A0AAE1JRI8-F1
#
_entry.id   AF-A0AAE1JRI8-F1
#
_cell.length_a   1.000
_cell.length_b   1.000
_cell.length_c   1.000
_cell.angle_alpha   90.00
_cell.angle_beta   90.00
_cell.angle_gamma   90.00
#
_symmetry.space_group_name_H-M   'P 1'
#
loop_
_entity.id
_entity.type
_entity.pdbx_description
1 polymer ?
#
loop_
_entity_poly.entity_id
_entity_poly.type
_entity_poly.pdbx_seq_one_letter_code
_entity_poly.pdbx_strand_id
1 'polypeptide(L)'
;MTISMVMSRHVTQTLILSPPSGRKSNLITIPRQKEKVVVVIGATGTGKSRLSIDLGTLFPAQIINSDKMQVYEGLDIVTNKIAKEDQRGVPHHLLGTESPNSEFTASHFRDAALLAIELITSSGQLPIIVGGSNSYIEALIDDDDYKFRSRYDFCCLWVDVSLPELDQYVAKRVDQMLESGMVDELRPFFNPKGDYSRGIRKAIGVPEFHQYFRKESFIRDEGIKQMLLEEAVNAIKKNTHKLSRKQLGKIQRLRDVKRWKIHRLDATTVFRKHGEEAEEAWKKVVAEPSARIVARFLYDLPSANVGAGLRLSSSSSVLESAWLRQRVDEGLGFSPHHFLFISHKF
;
A
#
# COMPACT_ATOMS: atom_id res chain seq x y z
N MET A 1 18.61 25.13 45.20
CA MET A 1 19.03 24.90 43.80
C MET A 1 18.89 23.42 43.50
N THR A 2 18.54 23.12 42.25
CA THR A 2 18.31 21.80 41.64
C THR A 2 16.91 21.21 41.86
N ILE A 3 16.01 21.46 40.89
CA ILE A 3 14.79 20.67 40.64
C ILE A 3 15.04 19.87 39.36
N SER A 4 14.90 18.55 39.47
CA SER A 4 14.86 17.59 38.37
C SER A 4 13.55 17.72 37.60
N MET A 5 13.60 17.84 36.28
CA MET A 5 12.44 17.91 35.39
C MET A 5 12.32 16.57 34.64
N VAL A 6 11.37 15.74 35.08
CA VAL A 6 10.90 14.58 34.30
C VAL A 6 9.81 15.09 33.36
N MET A 7 10.05 15.04 32.05
CA MET A 7 9.06 15.38 31.03
C MET A 7 8.14 14.20 30.78
N SER A 8 7.00 14.16 31.49
CA SER A 8 5.89 13.27 31.20
C SER A 8 5.00 13.91 30.13
N ARG A 9 4.85 13.28 28.96
CA ARG A 9 4.01 13.77 27.86
C ARG A 9 2.55 13.28 28.02
N HIS A 10 1.67 14.26 28.18
CA HIS A 10 0.22 14.29 27.92
C HIS A 10 -0.65 13.13 28.41
N VAL A 11 -0.76 12.99 29.72
CA VAL A 11 -2.07 12.73 30.35
C VAL A 11 -2.73 14.08 30.51
N THR A 12 -3.90 14.29 29.89
CA THR A 12 -4.67 15.53 30.02
C THR A 12 -5.11 15.68 31.47
N GLN A 13 -4.35 16.43 32.26
CA GLN A 13 -4.75 16.90 33.57
C GLN A 13 -5.97 17.81 33.35
N THR A 14 -7.13 17.40 33.86
CA THR A 14 -8.30 18.27 33.90
C THR A 14 -7.96 19.43 34.84
N LEU A 15 -7.50 20.56 34.29
CA LEU A 15 -7.43 21.82 35.03
C LEU A 15 -8.87 22.30 35.26
N ILE A 16 -9.46 21.86 36.38
CA ILE A 16 -10.72 22.42 36.87
C ILE A 16 -10.40 23.78 37.50
N LEU A 17 -10.44 24.83 36.68
CA LEU A 17 -10.63 26.19 37.16
C LEU A 17 -12.12 26.37 37.42
N SER A 18 -12.54 26.21 38.68
CA SER A 18 -13.89 26.53 39.11
C SER A 18 -14.16 28.04 38.97
N PRO A 19 -15.15 28.48 38.17
CA PRO A 19 -15.49 29.88 38.05
C PRO A 19 -16.39 30.33 39.23
N PRO A 20 -16.32 31.60 39.65
CA PRO A 20 -17.28 32.13 40.59
C PRO A 20 -18.64 32.26 39.90
N SER A 21 -19.63 31.53 40.42
CA SER A 21 -21.08 31.77 40.30
C SER A 21 -21.67 32.07 38.92
N GLY A 22 -22.43 31.10 38.38
CA GLY A 22 -23.69 31.42 37.71
C GLY A 22 -23.74 31.57 36.18
N ARG A 23 -22.80 31.01 35.41
CA ARG A 23 -22.95 30.88 33.94
C ARG A 23 -22.80 29.43 33.48
N LYS A 24 -23.79 28.94 32.73
CA LYS A 24 -23.76 27.65 32.03
C LYS A 24 -22.47 27.59 31.21
N SER A 25 -21.60 26.64 31.55
CA SER A 25 -20.37 26.36 30.81
C SER A 25 -20.75 25.79 29.44
N ASN A 26 -20.63 26.60 28.39
CA ASN A 26 -20.53 26.05 27.04
C ASN A 26 -19.17 25.33 26.96
N LEU A 27 -19.19 24.00 27.10
CA LEU A 27 -18.04 23.17 26.79
C LEU A 27 -17.73 23.36 25.31
N ILE A 28 -16.70 24.16 25.02
CA ILE A 28 -16.14 24.26 23.67
C ILE A 28 -15.40 22.94 23.43
N THR A 29 -16.07 21.98 22.81
CA THR A 29 -15.41 20.78 22.31
C THR A 29 -14.51 21.22 21.15
N ILE A 30 -13.20 21.36 21.42
CA ILE A 30 -12.22 21.57 20.35
C ILE A 30 -12.28 20.31 19.47
N PRO A 31 -12.56 20.43 18.15
CA PRO A 31 -12.60 19.27 17.28
C PRO A 31 -11.25 18.57 17.32
N ARG A 32 -11.25 17.28 17.68
CA ARG A 32 -10.05 16.47 17.65
C ARG A 32 -9.59 16.36 16.19
N GLN A 33 -8.39 16.85 15.88
CA GLN A 33 -7.84 16.72 14.53
C GLN A 33 -7.70 15.23 14.20
N LYS A 34 -8.29 14.81 13.08
CA LYS A 34 -8.25 13.41 12.66
C LYS A 34 -6.84 13.04 12.22
N GLU A 35 -6.43 11.83 12.58
CA GLU A 35 -5.15 11.27 12.17
C GLU A 35 -5.20 10.93 10.66
N LYS A 36 -4.03 10.95 10.00
CA LYS A 36 -3.93 10.85 8.54
C LYS A 36 -3.51 9.45 8.11
N VAL A 37 -4.23 8.88 7.15
CA VAL A 37 -3.93 7.56 6.57
C VAL A 37 -3.80 7.66 5.04
N VAL A 38 -2.79 7.04 4.45
CA VAL A 38 -2.68 6.95 2.99
C VAL A 38 -3.09 5.56 2.53
N VAL A 39 -3.80 5.49 1.40
CA VAL A 39 -4.25 4.23 0.80
C VAL A 39 -3.79 4.18 -0.65
N VAL A 40 -3.06 3.13 -1.02
CA VAL A 40 -2.55 2.89 -2.38
C VAL A 40 -3.28 1.69 -2.98
N ILE A 41 -4.14 1.95 -3.96
CA ILE A 41 -4.95 0.96 -4.67
C ILE A 41 -4.58 0.87 -6.16
N GLY A 42 -5.07 -0.19 -6.81
CA GLY A 42 -4.74 -0.51 -8.21
C GLY A 42 -4.85 -2.00 -8.48
N ALA A 43 -5.02 -2.35 -9.76
CA ALA A 43 -5.03 -3.76 -10.18
C ALA A 43 -3.70 -4.46 -9.88
N THR A 44 -3.70 -5.80 -9.84
CA THR A 44 -2.45 -6.58 -9.70
C THR A 44 -1.48 -6.21 -10.82
N GLY A 45 -0.19 -6.07 -10.50
CA GLY A 45 0.85 -5.70 -11.46
C GLY A 45 1.00 -4.21 -11.74
N THR A 46 0.17 -3.30 -11.21
CA THR A 46 0.28 -1.86 -11.53
C THR A 46 1.42 -1.11 -10.82
N GLY A 47 2.19 -1.76 -9.93
CA GLY A 47 3.30 -1.12 -9.21
C GLY A 47 2.96 -0.54 -7.83
N LYS A 48 1.84 -0.93 -7.20
CA LYS A 48 1.45 -0.45 -5.86
C LYS A 48 2.55 -0.58 -4.79
N SER A 49 3.18 -1.75 -4.71
CA SER A 49 4.24 -2.00 -3.71
C SER A 49 5.44 -1.08 -3.96
N ARG A 50 5.86 -0.91 -5.22
CA ARG A 50 6.90 0.03 -5.61
C ARG A 50 6.58 1.45 -5.13
N LEU A 51 5.37 1.95 -5.40
CA LEU A 51 4.96 3.28 -4.94
C LEU A 51 4.95 3.39 -3.41
N SER A 52 4.54 2.34 -2.70
CA SER A 52 4.52 2.37 -1.25
C SER A 52 5.91 2.45 -0.63
N ILE A 53 6.92 1.82 -1.25
CA ILE A 53 8.32 1.96 -0.84
C ILE A 53 8.86 3.34 -1.17
N ASP A 54 8.54 3.88 -2.36
CA ASP A 54 8.92 5.26 -2.71
C ASP A 54 8.38 6.25 -1.67
N LEU A 55 7.11 6.11 -1.27
CA LEU A 55 6.51 6.95 -0.22
C LEU A 55 7.12 6.65 1.17
N GLY A 56 7.34 5.37 1.50
CA GLY A 56 7.87 4.95 2.79
C GLY A 56 9.33 5.33 3.03
N THR A 57 10.07 5.65 1.96
CA THR A 57 11.43 6.18 2.04
C THR A 57 11.46 7.71 2.07
N LEU A 58 10.38 8.38 1.66
CA LEU A 58 10.25 9.84 1.66
C LEU A 58 9.57 10.39 2.92
N PHE A 59 8.66 9.63 3.51
CA PHE A 59 7.92 9.97 4.72
C PHE A 59 8.24 8.97 5.83
N PRO A 60 8.25 9.38 7.11
CA PRO A 60 8.38 8.44 8.23
C PRO A 60 7.13 7.57 8.31
N ALA A 61 7.12 6.46 7.57
CA ALA A 61 5.91 5.70 7.31
C ALA A 61 6.13 4.19 7.50
N GLN A 62 5.02 3.48 7.68
CA GLN A 62 4.99 2.02 7.72
C GLN A 62 3.85 1.52 6.83
N ILE A 63 4.03 0.34 6.24
CA ILE A 63 3.11 -0.23 5.25
C ILE A 63 2.18 -1.25 5.91
N ILE A 64 0.89 -1.20 5.59
CA ILE A 64 -0.10 -2.20 5.97
C ILE A 64 -0.56 -2.90 4.69
N ASN A 65 -0.24 -4.19 4.54
CA ASN A 65 -0.71 -4.97 3.40
C ASN A 65 -2.22 -5.19 3.47
N SER A 66 -2.90 -4.97 2.35
CA SER A 66 -4.34 -5.23 2.15
C SER A 66 -4.61 -6.15 0.97
N ASP A 67 -3.61 -6.92 0.50
CA ASP A 67 -3.85 -8.06 -0.38
C ASP A 67 -4.17 -9.32 0.43
N LYS A 68 -5.37 -9.86 0.21
CA LYS A 68 -5.90 -11.04 0.89
C LYS A 68 -5.06 -12.31 0.75
N MET A 69 -4.26 -12.44 -0.31
CA MET A 69 -3.41 -13.62 -0.50
C MET A 69 -2.03 -13.39 0.10
N GLN A 70 -1.54 -12.15 0.12
CA GLN A 70 -0.24 -11.81 0.69
C GLN A 70 -0.22 -11.77 2.22
N VAL A 71 -1.39 -11.84 2.87
CA VAL A 71 -1.47 -11.93 4.34
C VAL A 71 -0.92 -13.26 4.88
N TYR A 72 -0.95 -14.33 4.07
CA TYR A 72 -0.53 -15.67 4.50
C TYR A 72 0.96 -15.92 4.31
N GLU A 73 1.53 -16.71 5.22
CA GLU A 73 2.89 -17.25 5.12
C GLU A 73 3.05 -18.18 3.90
N GLY A 74 4.21 -18.12 3.24
CA GLY A 74 4.52 -18.93 2.05
C GLY A 74 3.83 -18.45 0.78
N LEU A 75 4.08 -19.15 -0.34
CA LEU A 75 3.67 -18.75 -1.69
C LEU A 75 4.12 -17.33 -2.05
N ASP A 76 5.34 -16.93 -1.69
CA ASP A 76 5.85 -15.57 -1.87
C ASP A 76 5.99 -15.20 -3.35
N ILE A 77 6.43 -16.13 -4.20
CA ILE A 77 6.52 -15.96 -5.65
C ILE A 77 5.10 -15.85 -6.22
N VAL A 78 4.24 -16.85 -5.96
CA VAL A 78 2.88 -16.94 -6.52
C VAL A 78 1.99 -15.78 -6.10
N THR A 79 2.08 -15.37 -4.84
CA THR A 79 1.32 -14.22 -4.31
C THR A 79 2.01 -12.88 -4.58
N ASN A 80 3.18 -12.90 -5.22
CA ASN A 80 3.95 -11.72 -5.61
C ASN A 80 4.22 -10.78 -4.43
N LYS A 81 4.66 -11.35 -3.30
CA LYS A 81 5.09 -10.54 -2.15
C LYS A 81 6.34 -9.77 -2.52
N ILE A 82 6.47 -8.57 -1.97
CA ILE A 82 7.69 -7.78 -2.15
C ILE A 82 8.84 -8.43 -1.36
N ALA A 83 9.96 -8.68 -2.04
CA ALA A 83 11.15 -9.27 -1.42
C ALA A 83 11.70 -8.35 -0.31
N LYS A 84 12.39 -8.93 0.68
CA LYS A 84 12.86 -8.19 1.87
C LYS A 84 13.85 -7.09 1.49
N GLU A 85 14.66 -7.34 0.48
CA GLU A 85 15.65 -6.42 -0.07
C GLU A 85 14.97 -5.21 -0.72
N ASP A 86 13.90 -5.45 -1.46
CA ASP A 86 13.10 -4.43 -2.13
C ASP A 86 12.23 -3.61 -1.16
N GLN A 87 12.01 -4.09 0.07
CA GLN A 87 11.34 -3.33 1.12
C GLN A 87 12.17 -2.14 1.61
N ARG A 88 13.48 -2.10 1.32
CA ARG A 88 14.40 -0.98 1.65
C ARG A 88 14.31 -0.52 3.12
N GLY A 89 14.07 -1.47 4.02
CA GLY A 89 13.95 -1.23 5.46
C GLY A 89 12.62 -0.62 5.92
N VAL A 90 11.65 -0.39 5.03
CA VAL A 90 10.32 0.11 5.40
C VAL A 90 9.54 -1.00 6.10
N PRO A 91 9.05 -0.80 7.35
CA PRO A 91 8.31 -1.83 8.07
C PRO A 91 6.99 -2.19 7.39
N HIS A 92 6.65 -3.48 7.40
CA HIS A 92 5.41 -4.02 6.83
C HIS A 92 4.59 -4.75 7.90
N HIS A 93 3.29 -4.50 7.90
CA HIS A 93 2.28 -5.18 8.70
C HIS A 93 1.37 -6.01 7.80
N LEU A 94 0.83 -7.11 8.33
CA LEU A 94 -0.12 -8.00 7.64
C LEU A 94 0.41 -8.60 6.32
N LEU A 95 1.73 -8.75 6.20
CA LEU A 95 2.39 -9.35 5.05
C LEU A 95 3.06 -10.65 5.49
N GLY A 96 2.48 -11.79 5.12
CA GLY A 96 2.99 -13.11 5.50
C GLY A 96 2.91 -13.38 7.01
N THR A 97 1.82 -12.95 7.66
CA THR A 97 1.64 -13.09 9.12
C THR A 97 0.64 -14.18 9.51
N GLU A 98 -0.18 -14.64 8.56
CA GLU A 98 -1.27 -15.59 8.82
C GLU A 98 -0.91 -17.00 8.38
N SER A 99 -1.36 -18.00 9.14
CA SER A 99 -1.14 -19.40 8.79
C SER A 99 -1.83 -19.78 7.48
N PRO A 100 -1.20 -20.55 6.57
CA PRO A 100 -1.78 -20.96 5.29
C PRO A 100 -3.20 -21.56 5.33
N ASN A 101 -3.53 -22.22 6.44
CA ASN A 101 -4.80 -22.92 6.64
C ASN A 101 -5.85 -22.08 7.40
N SER A 102 -5.50 -20.88 7.88
CA SER A 102 -6.45 -20.00 8.55
C SER A 102 -7.37 -19.32 7.55
N GLU A 103 -8.52 -18.85 8.01
CA GLU A 103 -9.38 -17.95 7.23
C GLU A 103 -9.18 -16.51 7.68
N PHE A 104 -8.71 -15.67 6.75
CA PHE A 104 -8.60 -14.23 6.97
C PHE A 104 -9.74 -13.49 6.26
N THR A 105 -10.73 -13.04 7.04
CA THR A 105 -11.94 -12.38 6.53
C THR A 105 -11.75 -10.86 6.42
N ALA A 106 -12.69 -10.15 5.79
CA ALA A 106 -12.66 -8.69 5.75
C ALA A 106 -12.83 -8.05 7.14
N SER A 107 -13.56 -8.72 8.06
CA SER A 107 -13.65 -8.29 9.45
C SER A 107 -12.31 -8.45 10.17
N HIS A 108 -11.64 -9.60 10.00
CA HIS A 108 -10.30 -9.82 10.56
C HIS A 108 -9.32 -8.75 10.06
N PHE A 109 -9.35 -8.44 8.76
CA PHE A 109 -8.54 -7.36 8.20
C PHE A 109 -8.86 -6.01 8.83
N ARG A 110 -10.14 -5.62 8.93
CA ARG A 110 -10.52 -4.33 9.53
C ARG A 110 -9.95 -4.19 10.93
N ASP A 111 -10.16 -5.21 11.77
CA ASP A 111 -9.76 -5.16 13.17
C ASP A 111 -8.23 -5.12 13.30
N ALA A 112 -7.51 -5.95 12.55
CA ALA A 112 -6.04 -5.95 12.53
C ALA A 112 -5.44 -4.66 11.95
N ALA A 113 -6.04 -4.12 10.88
CA ALA A 113 -5.59 -2.88 10.27
C ALA A 113 -5.82 -1.67 11.18
N LEU A 114 -6.93 -1.60 11.91
CA LEU A 114 -7.17 -0.54 12.90
C LEU A 114 -6.12 -0.56 14.02
N LEU A 115 -5.75 -1.75 14.50
CA LEU A 115 -4.67 -1.90 15.49
C LEU A 115 -3.32 -1.45 14.92
N ALA A 116 -2.99 -1.85 13.69
CA ALA A 116 -1.76 -1.43 13.04
C ALA A 116 -1.70 0.09 12.82
N ILE A 117 -2.81 0.69 12.37
CA ILE A 117 -2.93 2.16 12.21
C ILE A 117 -2.65 2.84 13.56
N GLU A 118 -3.32 2.40 14.63
CA GLU A 118 -3.18 3.01 15.96
C GLU A 118 -1.75 2.89 16.50
N LEU A 119 -1.10 1.74 16.30
CA LEU A 119 0.31 1.56 16.65
C LEU A 119 1.21 2.54 15.88
N ILE A 120 1.06 2.61 14.56
CA ILE A 120 1.89 3.45 13.68
C ILE A 120 1.68 4.94 13.97
N THR A 121 0.43 5.38 14.17
CA THR A 121 0.15 6.79 14.46
C THR A 121 0.60 7.17 15.87
N SER A 122 0.49 6.27 16.85
CA SER A 122 1.01 6.51 18.21
C SER A 122 2.53 6.69 18.27
N SER A 123 3.27 6.11 17.31
CA SER A 123 4.71 6.33 17.13
C SER A 123 5.04 7.54 16.25
N GLY A 124 4.06 8.37 15.89
CA GLY A 124 4.24 9.56 15.06
C GLY A 124 4.55 9.27 13.58
N GLN A 125 4.26 8.06 13.10
CA GLN A 125 4.53 7.66 11.73
C GLN A 125 3.25 7.61 10.88
N LEU A 126 3.41 7.66 9.56
CA LEU A 126 2.32 7.61 8.60
C LEU A 126 1.95 6.15 8.26
N PRO A 127 0.71 5.70 8.54
CA PRO A 127 0.23 4.43 8.01
C PRO A 127 -0.10 4.54 6.51
N ILE A 128 0.50 3.66 5.71
CA ILE A 128 0.22 3.51 4.28
C ILE A 128 -0.38 2.12 4.02
N ILE A 129 -1.67 2.06 3.73
CA ILE A 129 -2.34 0.80 3.36
C ILE A 129 -2.16 0.54 1.88
N VAL A 130 -1.72 -0.67 1.50
CA VAL A 130 -1.35 -1.00 0.11
C VAL A 130 -1.93 -2.35 -0.27
N GLY A 131 -2.61 -2.45 -1.40
CA GLY A 131 -3.08 -3.77 -1.86
C GLY A 131 -4.17 -3.75 -2.92
N GLY A 132 -4.50 -4.94 -3.43
CA GLY A 132 -5.49 -5.14 -4.50
C GLY A 132 -6.86 -5.64 -4.03
N SER A 133 -7.05 -5.91 -2.72
CA SER A 133 -8.33 -6.40 -2.21
C SER A 133 -9.23 -5.26 -1.76
N ASN A 134 -9.88 -4.60 -2.73
CA ASN A 134 -10.77 -3.47 -2.47
C ASN A 134 -11.85 -3.73 -1.40
N SER A 135 -12.27 -4.99 -1.21
CA SER A 135 -13.23 -5.36 -0.16
C SER A 135 -12.67 -5.22 1.26
N TYR A 136 -11.37 -5.43 1.45
CA TYR A 136 -10.71 -5.21 2.74
C TYR A 136 -10.63 -3.72 3.06
N ILE A 137 -10.20 -2.93 2.09
CA ILE A 137 -10.10 -1.47 2.22
C ILE A 137 -11.49 -0.86 2.46
N GLU A 138 -12.52 -1.32 1.75
CA GLU A 138 -13.90 -0.87 1.96
C GLU A 138 -14.44 -1.28 3.33
N ALA A 139 -14.23 -2.51 3.79
CA ALA A 139 -14.64 -2.95 5.12
C ALA A 139 -13.95 -2.17 6.26
N LEU A 140 -12.76 -1.63 6.00
CA LEU A 140 -12.05 -0.75 6.92
C LEU A 140 -12.59 0.69 6.91
N ILE A 141 -12.78 1.28 5.74
CA ILE A 141 -13.09 2.72 5.60
C ILE A 141 -14.58 3.02 5.73
N ASP A 142 -15.43 2.14 5.20
CA ASP A 142 -16.89 2.24 5.26
C ASP A 142 -17.41 1.20 6.27
N ASP A 143 -16.82 1.14 7.46
CA ASP A 143 -17.24 0.24 8.52
C ASP A 143 -18.60 0.66 9.14
N ASP A 144 -19.41 -0.33 9.53
CA ASP A 144 -20.79 -0.11 10.01
C ASP A 144 -20.87 0.78 11.26
N ASP A 145 -19.82 0.78 12.08
CA ASP A 145 -19.73 1.54 13.34
C ASP A 145 -19.11 2.93 13.17
N TYR A 146 -18.74 3.33 11.93
CA TYR A 146 -18.02 4.57 11.63
C TYR A 146 -16.71 4.75 12.43
N LYS A 147 -16.08 3.67 12.88
CA LYS A 147 -14.85 3.68 13.69
C LYS A 147 -13.69 4.30 12.94
N PHE A 148 -13.51 4.00 11.65
CA PHE A 148 -12.42 4.57 10.88
C PHE A 148 -12.65 6.06 10.64
N ARG A 149 -13.80 6.42 10.06
CA ARG A 149 -14.11 7.80 9.65
C ARG A 149 -14.28 8.77 10.81
N SER A 150 -14.53 8.28 12.03
CA SER A 150 -14.58 9.13 13.23
C SER A 150 -13.19 9.55 13.71
N ARG A 151 -12.15 8.73 13.52
CA ARG A 151 -10.78 8.99 13.99
C ARG A 151 -9.80 9.43 12.89
N TYR A 152 -10.02 8.98 11.65
CA TYR A 152 -9.07 9.11 10.56
C TYR A 152 -9.63 9.87 9.36
N ASP A 153 -8.78 10.69 8.76
CA ASP A 153 -8.92 11.10 7.37
C ASP A 153 -8.07 10.18 6.50
N PHE A 154 -8.47 9.97 5.24
CA PHE A 154 -7.66 9.21 4.30
C PHE A 154 -7.43 9.93 2.96
N CYS A 155 -6.25 9.67 2.38
CA CYS A 155 -5.90 10.05 1.02
C CYS A 155 -5.74 8.79 0.17
N CYS A 156 -6.54 8.64 -0.87
CA CYS A 156 -6.50 7.48 -1.74
C CYS A 156 -5.75 7.79 -3.04
N LEU A 157 -4.66 7.06 -3.28
CA LEU A 157 -3.89 7.05 -4.51
C LEU A 157 -4.26 5.80 -5.31
N TRP A 158 -4.55 5.95 -6.60
CA TRP A 158 -4.86 4.83 -7.49
C TRP A 158 -3.82 4.77 -8.60
N VAL A 159 -2.97 3.74 -8.56
CA VAL A 159 -2.02 3.45 -9.65
C VAL A 159 -2.75 2.66 -10.74
N ASP A 160 -2.96 3.32 -11.86
CA ASP A 160 -3.72 2.81 -13.00
C ASP A 160 -2.83 2.55 -14.20
N VAL A 161 -3.18 1.54 -14.98
CA VAL A 161 -2.47 1.14 -16.20
C VAL A 161 -3.53 0.69 -17.20
N SER A 162 -3.40 1.10 -18.46
CA SER A 162 -4.31 0.63 -19.51
C SER A 162 -4.30 -0.90 -19.61
N LEU A 163 -5.48 -1.50 -19.84
CA LEU A 163 -5.61 -2.95 -19.86
C LEU A 163 -4.69 -3.67 -20.86
N PRO A 164 -4.43 -3.16 -22.09
CA PRO A 164 -3.53 -3.85 -23.02
C PRO A 164 -2.09 -3.99 -22.46
N GLU A 165 -1.53 -2.91 -21.95
CA GLU A 165 -0.17 -2.92 -21.36
C GLU A 165 -0.13 -3.77 -20.10
N LEU A 166 -1.18 -3.67 -19.26
CA LEU A 166 -1.26 -4.45 -18.03
C LEU A 166 -1.37 -5.95 -18.31
N ASP A 167 -2.17 -6.35 -19.29
CA ASP A 167 -2.34 -7.76 -19.66
C ASP A 167 -1.03 -8.36 -20.17
N GLN A 168 -0.27 -7.63 -21.00
CA GLN A 168 1.05 -8.06 -21.45
C GLN A 168 2.03 -8.20 -20.29
N TYR A 169 2.06 -7.20 -19.40
CA TYR A 169 2.96 -7.20 -18.25
C TYR A 169 2.66 -8.35 -17.28
N VAL A 170 1.40 -8.55 -16.89
CA VAL A 170 1.08 -9.64 -15.96
C VAL A 170 1.27 -11.02 -16.57
N ALA A 171 1.11 -11.17 -17.89
CA ALA A 171 1.43 -12.43 -18.57
C ALA A 171 2.94 -12.72 -18.51
N LYS A 172 3.78 -11.74 -18.87
CA LYS A 172 5.24 -11.85 -18.79
C LYS A 172 5.71 -12.11 -17.35
N ARG A 173 5.05 -11.48 -16.37
CA ARG A 173 5.35 -11.70 -14.95
C ARG A 173 5.09 -13.15 -14.53
N VAL A 174 4.05 -13.80 -15.05
CA VAL A 174 3.79 -15.22 -14.76
C VAL A 174 4.89 -16.10 -15.34
N ASP A 175 5.44 -15.76 -16.52
CA ASP A 175 6.59 -16.46 -17.08
C ASP A 175 7.83 -16.31 -16.18
N GLN A 176 8.08 -15.10 -15.68
CA GLN A 176 9.17 -14.84 -14.72
C GLN A 176 8.97 -15.59 -13.40
N MET A 177 7.73 -15.72 -12.93
CA MET A 177 7.42 -16.52 -11.73
C MET A 177 7.75 -18.00 -11.95
N LEU A 178 7.46 -18.53 -13.15
CA LEU A 178 7.84 -19.90 -13.51
C LEU A 178 9.35 -20.10 -13.44
N GLU A 179 10.10 -19.19 -14.07
CA GLU A 179 11.58 -19.18 -14.06
C GLU A 179 12.15 -19.04 -12.64
N SER A 180 11.42 -18.35 -11.75
CA SER A 180 11.83 -18.12 -10.36
C SER A 180 11.51 -19.28 -9.40
N GLY A 181 10.96 -20.40 -9.88
CA GLY A 181 10.66 -21.57 -9.05
C GLY A 181 9.23 -21.67 -8.54
N MET A 182 8.26 -21.02 -9.21
CA MET A 182 6.83 -21.11 -8.85
C MET A 182 6.32 -22.56 -8.72
N VAL A 183 6.79 -23.49 -9.55
CA VAL A 183 6.34 -24.90 -9.50
C VAL A 183 6.73 -25.55 -8.17
N ASP A 184 7.96 -25.34 -7.74
CA ASP A 184 8.47 -25.90 -6.49
C ASP A 184 7.79 -25.25 -5.28
N GLU A 185 7.49 -23.95 -5.37
CA GLU A 185 6.73 -23.24 -4.34
C GLU A 185 5.28 -23.75 -4.20
N LEU A 186 4.63 -24.09 -5.32
CA LEU A 186 3.25 -24.58 -5.33
C LEU A 186 3.12 -26.04 -4.89
N ARG A 187 4.15 -26.86 -5.12
CA ARG A 187 4.13 -28.32 -4.91
C ARG A 187 3.71 -28.72 -3.48
N PRO A 188 4.20 -28.09 -2.39
CA PRO A 188 3.73 -28.38 -1.02
C PRO A 188 2.26 -28.07 -0.76
N PHE A 189 1.64 -27.20 -1.57
CA PHE A 189 0.24 -26.79 -1.43
C PHE A 189 -0.72 -27.66 -2.25
N PHE A 190 -0.21 -28.67 -2.95
CA PHE A 190 -1.04 -29.62 -3.67
C PHE A 190 -1.96 -30.39 -2.70
N ASN A 191 -3.23 -30.47 -3.07
CA ASN A 191 -4.24 -31.22 -2.33
C ASN A 191 -4.88 -32.25 -3.27
N PRO A 192 -4.67 -33.56 -3.04
CA PRO A 192 -5.27 -34.62 -3.86
C PRO A 192 -6.80 -34.58 -3.91
N LYS A 193 -7.43 -34.06 -2.84
CA LYS A 193 -8.90 -33.92 -2.75
C LYS A 193 -9.43 -32.68 -3.48
N GLY A 194 -8.55 -31.78 -3.92
CA GLY A 194 -8.93 -30.59 -4.69
C GLY A 194 -9.65 -29.49 -3.91
N ASP A 195 -9.53 -29.44 -2.57
CA ASP A 195 -10.09 -28.33 -1.79
C ASP A 195 -9.17 -27.11 -1.82
N TYR A 196 -9.56 -26.15 -2.66
CA TYR A 196 -8.92 -24.86 -2.86
C TYR A 196 -9.82 -23.68 -2.44
N SER A 197 -10.85 -23.94 -1.63
CA SER A 197 -11.85 -22.95 -1.22
C SER A 197 -11.42 -22.10 -0.01
N ARG A 198 -10.29 -22.45 0.61
CA ARG A 198 -9.89 -21.94 1.93
C ARG A 198 -8.48 -21.36 1.97
N GLY A 199 -8.29 -20.39 2.87
CA GLY A 199 -7.01 -19.76 3.19
C GLY A 199 -6.21 -19.33 1.97
N ILE A 200 -4.91 -19.62 2.00
CA ILE A 200 -3.97 -19.32 0.92
C ILE A 200 -4.20 -20.16 -0.34
N ARG A 201 -4.89 -21.31 -0.23
CA ARG A 201 -5.16 -22.22 -1.36
C ARG A 201 -6.07 -21.60 -2.42
N LYS A 202 -6.71 -20.48 -2.11
CA LYS A 202 -7.48 -19.64 -3.05
C LYS A 202 -6.58 -18.85 -4.01
N ALA A 203 -5.27 -18.81 -3.80
CA ALA A 203 -4.33 -18.04 -4.63
C ALA A 203 -4.33 -18.56 -6.06
N ILE A 204 -4.37 -17.63 -7.03
CA ILE A 204 -4.18 -17.94 -8.45
C ILE A 204 -2.79 -18.59 -8.59
N GLY A 205 -2.75 -19.78 -9.17
CA GLY A 205 -1.59 -20.66 -9.22
C GLY A 205 -1.92 -22.01 -8.61
N VAL A 206 -2.49 -22.04 -7.40
CA VAL A 206 -2.72 -23.28 -6.66
C VAL A 206 -3.79 -24.16 -7.32
N PRO A 207 -5.01 -23.67 -7.64
CA PRO A 207 -5.99 -24.48 -8.36
C PRO A 207 -5.54 -24.85 -9.79
N GLU A 208 -4.87 -23.93 -10.48
CA GLU A 208 -4.45 -24.10 -11.88
C GLU A 208 -3.44 -25.24 -12.04
N PHE A 209 -2.55 -25.43 -11.07
CA PHE A 209 -1.57 -26.52 -11.07
C PHE A 209 -2.13 -27.88 -10.59
N HIS A 210 -3.39 -27.96 -10.17
CA HIS A 210 -3.96 -29.22 -9.64
C HIS A 210 -3.81 -30.39 -10.62
N GLN A 211 -4.14 -30.18 -11.90
CA GLN A 211 -4.06 -31.24 -12.90
C GLN A 211 -2.62 -31.64 -13.21
N TYR A 212 -1.70 -30.67 -13.22
CA TYR A 212 -0.27 -30.91 -13.41
C TYR A 212 0.27 -31.83 -12.31
N PHE A 213 0.12 -31.44 -11.03
CA PHE A 213 0.63 -32.24 -9.90
C PHE A 213 -0.05 -33.60 -9.75
N ARG A 214 -1.33 -33.70 -10.13
CA ARG A 214 -2.04 -34.99 -10.08
C ARG A 214 -1.50 -36.01 -11.10
N LYS A 215 -0.97 -35.55 -12.23
CA LYS A 215 -0.56 -36.40 -13.35
C LYS A 215 0.96 -36.53 -13.51
N GLU A 216 1.75 -35.58 -12.99
CA GLU A 216 3.20 -35.51 -13.20
C GLU A 216 3.95 -36.80 -12.81
N SER A 217 3.49 -37.52 -11.78
CA SER A 217 4.13 -38.73 -11.26
C SER A 217 3.85 -39.98 -12.11
N PHE A 218 2.82 -39.93 -12.96
CA PHE A 218 2.40 -41.06 -13.80
C PHE A 218 2.85 -40.90 -15.27
N ILE A 219 3.27 -39.71 -15.66
CA ILE A 219 3.66 -39.39 -17.04
C ILE A 219 5.18 -39.54 -17.18
N ARG A 220 5.61 -40.45 -18.06
CA ARG A 220 7.04 -40.64 -18.42
C ARG A 220 7.45 -39.83 -19.66
N ASP A 221 6.47 -39.38 -20.43
CA ASP A 221 6.69 -38.59 -21.64
C ASP A 221 6.87 -37.11 -21.26
N GLU A 222 8.08 -36.59 -21.43
CA GLU A 222 8.42 -35.20 -21.12
C GLU A 222 7.63 -34.19 -21.97
N GLY A 223 7.24 -34.55 -23.21
CA GLY A 223 6.39 -33.73 -24.05
C GLY A 223 5.00 -33.54 -23.46
N ILE A 224 4.36 -34.61 -22.98
CA ILE A 224 3.05 -34.53 -22.32
C ILE A 224 3.13 -33.72 -21.02
N LYS A 225 4.22 -33.90 -20.24
CA LYS A 225 4.44 -33.15 -19.00
C LYS A 225 4.60 -31.65 -19.27
N GLN A 226 5.34 -31.30 -20.31
CA GLN A 226 5.51 -29.91 -20.76
C GLN A 226 4.18 -29.30 -21.21
N MET A 227 3.36 -30.03 -21.97
CA MET A 227 2.03 -29.57 -22.38
C MET A 227 1.11 -29.27 -21.17
N LEU A 228 1.11 -30.11 -20.14
CA LEU A 228 0.31 -29.87 -18.92
C LEU A 228 0.82 -28.66 -18.13
N LEU A 229 2.14 -28.46 -18.10
CA LEU A 229 2.74 -27.28 -17.47
C LEU A 229 2.28 -26.00 -18.18
N GLU A 230 2.35 -25.99 -19.51
CA GLU A 230 1.91 -24.87 -20.34
C GLU A 230 0.41 -24.58 -20.17
N GLU A 231 -0.43 -25.61 -20.08
CA GLU A 231 -1.85 -25.46 -19.81
C GLU A 231 -2.10 -24.75 -18.46
N ALA A 232 -1.42 -25.19 -17.40
CA ALA A 232 -1.52 -24.58 -16.07
C ALA A 232 -1.06 -23.12 -16.08
N VAL A 233 0.08 -22.83 -16.70
CA VAL A 233 0.64 -21.48 -16.83
C VAL A 233 -0.31 -20.57 -17.62
N ASN A 234 -0.88 -21.04 -18.73
CA ASN A 234 -1.86 -20.28 -19.50
C ASN A 234 -3.16 -20.02 -18.72
N ALA A 235 -3.60 -20.97 -17.89
CA ALA A 235 -4.73 -20.77 -17.00
C ALA A 235 -4.46 -19.66 -15.96
N ILE A 236 -3.25 -19.61 -15.39
CA ILE A 236 -2.82 -18.55 -14.46
C ILE A 236 -2.86 -17.18 -15.14
N LYS A 237 -2.28 -17.06 -16.34
CA LYS A 237 -2.31 -15.81 -17.13
C LYS A 237 -3.74 -15.34 -17.34
N LYS A 238 -4.63 -16.23 -17.80
CA LYS A 238 -6.05 -15.94 -18.04
C LYS A 238 -6.79 -15.53 -16.76
N ASN A 239 -6.55 -16.20 -15.64
CA ASN A 239 -7.22 -15.86 -14.38
C ASN A 239 -6.67 -14.57 -13.75
N THR A 240 -5.38 -14.27 -13.94
CA THR A 240 -4.76 -13.00 -13.57
C THR A 240 -5.36 -11.84 -14.37
N HIS A 241 -5.54 -11.99 -15.69
CA HIS A 241 -6.25 -11.02 -16.55
C HIS A 241 -7.67 -10.73 -16.09
N LYS A 242 -8.42 -11.77 -15.71
CA LYS A 242 -9.77 -11.63 -15.12
C LYS A 242 -9.72 -10.89 -13.78
N LEU A 243 -8.75 -11.19 -12.93
CA LEU A 243 -8.58 -10.52 -11.64
C LEU A 243 -8.32 -9.02 -11.84
N SER A 244 -7.38 -8.64 -12.72
CA SER A 244 -7.06 -7.24 -13.01
C SER A 244 -8.29 -6.44 -13.46
N ARG A 245 -9.10 -7.00 -14.38
CA ARG A 245 -10.36 -6.40 -14.84
C ARG A 245 -11.39 -6.26 -13.71
N LYS A 246 -11.55 -7.30 -12.88
CA LYS A 246 -12.46 -7.25 -11.72
C LYS A 246 -12.02 -6.20 -10.70
N GLN A 247 -10.72 -6.07 -10.45
CA GLN A 247 -10.18 -5.05 -9.55
C GLN A 247 -10.41 -3.64 -10.11
N LEU A 248 -10.18 -3.42 -11.40
CA LEU A 248 -10.46 -2.14 -12.06
C LEU A 248 -11.94 -1.74 -11.91
N GLY A 249 -12.86 -2.66 -12.22
CA GLY A 249 -14.30 -2.39 -12.05
C GLY A 249 -14.68 -2.07 -10.61
N LYS A 250 -14.06 -2.73 -9.62
CA LYS A 250 -14.27 -2.41 -8.20
C LYS A 250 -13.74 -1.03 -7.82
N ILE A 251 -12.57 -0.62 -8.33
CA ILE A 251 -12.00 0.72 -8.08
C ILE A 251 -12.89 1.80 -8.70
N GLN A 252 -13.37 1.58 -9.92
CA GLN A 252 -14.34 2.46 -10.57
C GLN A 252 -15.61 2.59 -9.73
N ARG A 253 -16.12 1.48 -9.16
CA ARG A 253 -17.25 1.52 -8.23
C ARG A 253 -16.97 2.37 -6.98
N LEU A 254 -15.78 2.27 -6.37
CA LEU A 254 -15.39 3.09 -5.22
C LEU A 254 -15.38 4.59 -5.58
N ARG A 255 -14.90 4.95 -6.77
CA ARG A 255 -14.91 6.33 -7.26
C ARG A 255 -16.32 6.83 -7.58
N ASP A 256 -17.06 6.07 -8.39
CA ASP A 256 -18.25 6.58 -9.08
C ASP A 256 -19.52 6.40 -8.24
N VAL A 257 -19.60 5.31 -7.45
CA VAL A 257 -20.76 5.01 -6.61
C VAL A 257 -20.53 5.48 -5.18
N LYS A 258 -19.39 5.10 -4.56
CA LYS A 258 -19.07 5.50 -3.18
C LYS A 258 -18.53 6.93 -3.06
N ARG A 259 -18.26 7.60 -4.19
CA ARG A 259 -17.77 9.00 -4.25
C ARG A 259 -16.48 9.22 -3.46
N TRP A 260 -15.63 8.18 -3.37
CA TRP A 260 -14.32 8.34 -2.75
C TRP A 260 -13.48 9.33 -3.56
N LYS A 261 -12.79 10.25 -2.87
CA LYS A 261 -11.81 11.14 -3.48
C LYS A 261 -10.54 10.33 -3.78
N ILE A 262 -10.43 9.87 -5.02
CA ILE A 262 -9.33 9.02 -5.49
C ILE A 262 -8.45 9.82 -6.46
N HIS A 263 -7.16 9.91 -6.15
CA HIS A 263 -6.15 10.52 -7.01
C HIS A 263 -5.58 9.47 -7.96
N ARG A 264 -6.03 9.49 -9.23
CA ARG A 264 -5.56 8.57 -10.27
C ARG A 264 -4.15 8.97 -10.75
N LEU A 265 -3.27 7.99 -10.82
CA LEU A 265 -1.89 8.07 -11.29
C LEU A 265 -1.77 7.11 -12.49
N ASP A 266 -1.73 7.66 -13.70
CA ASP A 266 -1.68 6.86 -14.92
C ASP A 266 -0.24 6.44 -15.23
N ALA A 267 0.10 5.20 -14.90
CA ALA A 267 1.41 4.61 -15.11
C ALA A 267 1.56 3.98 -16.51
N THR A 268 0.59 4.11 -17.41
CA THR A 268 0.61 3.42 -18.72
C THR A 268 1.89 3.67 -19.52
N THR A 269 2.41 4.91 -19.51
CA THR A 269 3.64 5.26 -20.24
C THR A 269 4.88 4.58 -19.67
N VAL A 270 4.87 4.22 -18.38
CA VAL A 270 5.96 3.47 -17.73
C VAL A 270 6.05 2.06 -18.31
N PHE A 271 4.90 1.43 -18.53
CA PHE A 271 4.82 0.04 -18.99
C PHE A 271 5.22 -0.14 -20.46
N ARG A 272 5.24 0.96 -21.23
CA ARG A 272 5.73 1.00 -22.63
C ARG A 272 7.24 1.20 -22.75
N LYS A 273 7.91 1.51 -21.64
CA LYS A 273 9.33 1.83 -21.60
C LYS A 273 10.13 0.73 -20.90
N HIS A 274 11.44 0.75 -21.06
CA HIS A 274 12.35 -0.20 -20.45
C HIS A 274 13.56 0.51 -19.82
N GLY A 275 14.20 -0.16 -18.86
CA GLY A 275 15.41 0.35 -18.20
C GLY A 275 15.24 1.74 -17.59
N GLU A 276 16.25 2.59 -17.75
CA GLU A 276 16.29 3.95 -17.20
C GLU A 276 15.12 4.82 -17.67
N GLU A 277 14.65 4.62 -18.91
CA GLU A 277 13.51 5.38 -19.41
C GLU A 277 12.22 5.08 -18.65
N ALA A 278 12.01 3.82 -18.25
CA ALA A 278 10.86 3.43 -17.44
C ALA A 278 10.96 4.01 -16.03
N GLU A 279 12.17 4.01 -15.46
CA GLU A 279 12.45 4.59 -14.14
C GLU A 279 12.15 6.09 -14.11
N GLU A 280 12.62 6.84 -15.12
CA GLU A 280 12.35 8.27 -15.22
C GLU A 280 10.86 8.55 -15.47
N ALA A 281 10.20 7.74 -16.32
CA ALA A 281 8.77 7.84 -16.52
C ALA A 281 8.00 7.60 -15.22
N TRP A 282 8.36 6.58 -14.44
CA TRP A 282 7.74 6.27 -13.15
C TRP A 282 7.88 7.43 -12.17
N LYS A 283 9.09 7.98 -12.03
CA LYS A 283 9.37 9.13 -11.17
C LYS A 283 8.45 10.30 -11.52
N LYS A 284 8.38 10.66 -12.81
CA LYS A 284 7.63 11.80 -13.32
C LYS A 284 6.11 11.66 -13.20
N VAL A 285 5.56 10.49 -13.52
CA VAL A 285 4.09 10.31 -13.64
C VAL A 285 3.45 9.63 -12.44
N VAL A 286 4.23 8.95 -11.59
CA VAL A 286 3.72 8.22 -10.42
C VAL A 286 4.33 8.75 -9.12
N ALA A 287 5.64 8.64 -8.93
CA ALA A 287 6.26 8.89 -7.63
C ALA A 287 6.16 10.36 -7.19
N GLU A 288 6.59 11.31 -8.02
CA GLU A 288 6.56 12.74 -7.67
C GLU A 288 5.14 13.29 -7.50
N PRO A 289 4.15 13.02 -8.39
CA PRO A 289 2.78 13.44 -8.16
C PRO A 289 2.22 12.88 -6.85
N SER A 290 2.51 11.62 -6.53
CA SER A 290 2.08 10.98 -5.28
C SER A 290 2.66 11.68 -4.06
N ALA A 291 3.97 11.93 -4.04
CA ALA A 291 4.64 12.63 -2.95
C ALA A 291 4.04 14.03 -2.72
N ARG A 292 3.75 14.77 -3.79
CA ARG A 292 3.07 16.08 -3.69
C ARG A 292 1.66 15.98 -3.13
N ILE A 293 0.89 14.97 -3.55
CA ILE A 293 -0.47 14.75 -3.05
C ILE A 293 -0.44 14.40 -1.56
N VAL A 294 0.43 13.48 -1.15
CA VAL A 294 0.59 13.06 0.24
C VAL A 294 1.07 14.23 1.10
N ALA A 295 2.09 14.99 0.66
CA ALA A 295 2.56 16.17 1.39
C ALA A 295 1.44 17.20 1.62
N ARG A 296 0.62 17.50 0.60
CA ARG A 296 -0.53 18.41 0.76
C ARG A 296 -1.58 17.87 1.73
N PHE A 297 -1.80 16.56 1.72
CA PHE A 297 -2.73 15.89 2.63
C PHE A 297 -2.27 15.91 4.09
N LEU A 298 -0.96 15.77 4.32
CA LEU A 298 -0.38 15.78 5.68
C LEU A 298 -0.32 17.19 6.27
N TYR A 299 -0.01 18.20 5.46
CA TYR A 299 0.26 19.57 5.92
C TYR A 299 -0.87 20.56 5.60
N ASP A 300 -2.04 20.08 5.20
CA ASP A 300 -3.24 20.87 4.86
C ASP A 300 -2.93 22.09 3.96
N LEU A 301 -2.02 21.92 3.00
CA LEU A 301 -1.54 23.01 2.15
C LEU A 301 -2.66 23.49 1.19
N PRO A 302 -2.86 24.82 1.04
CA PRO A 302 -3.87 25.35 0.12
C PRO A 302 -3.63 24.88 -1.31
N SER A 303 -4.70 24.60 -2.04
CA SER A 303 -4.63 24.30 -3.47
C SER A 303 -4.29 25.59 -4.22
N ALA A 304 -3.00 25.80 -4.55
CA ALA A 304 -2.61 26.94 -5.36
C ALA A 304 -3.35 26.88 -6.71
N ASN A 305 -4.20 27.86 -6.99
CA ASN A 305 -4.79 28.09 -8.29
C ASN A 305 -3.66 28.27 -9.30
N VAL A 306 -3.58 27.37 -10.28
CA VAL A 306 -2.71 27.54 -11.45
C VAL A 306 -3.40 28.56 -12.35
N GLY A 307 -3.14 29.83 -12.10
CA GLY A 307 -3.61 30.95 -12.89
C GLY A 307 -2.80 32.18 -12.53
N ALA A 308 -2.06 32.71 -13.50
CA ALA A 308 -1.15 33.86 -13.44
C ALA A 308 0.23 33.62 -12.77
N GLY A 309 1.22 33.31 -13.61
CA GLY A 309 2.44 34.10 -13.65
C GLY A 309 3.29 34.23 -12.38
N LEU A 310 3.58 33.13 -11.69
CA LEU A 310 4.83 33.03 -10.92
C LEU A 310 5.54 31.74 -11.35
N ARG A 311 6.75 31.89 -11.89
CA ARG A 311 7.68 30.78 -12.09
C ARG A 311 7.99 30.20 -10.71
N LEU A 312 7.34 29.10 -10.36
CA LEU A 312 7.79 28.23 -9.27
C LEU A 312 9.15 27.66 -9.69
N SER A 313 10.22 28.19 -9.09
CA SER A 313 11.54 27.56 -9.15
C SER A 313 11.45 26.17 -8.52
N SER A 314 12.08 25.21 -9.19
CA SER A 314 12.34 23.81 -8.83
C SER A 314 11.52 23.21 -7.68
N SER A 315 10.84 22.10 -7.99
CA SER A 315 10.11 21.20 -7.08
C SER A 315 10.86 20.80 -5.79
N SER A 316 12.18 20.95 -5.74
CA SER A 316 13.02 20.81 -4.53
C SER A 316 12.61 21.80 -3.43
N SER A 317 12.34 23.06 -3.78
CA SER A 317 12.19 24.15 -2.82
C SER A 317 10.97 23.99 -1.90
N VAL A 318 9.86 23.45 -2.41
CA VAL A 318 8.62 23.27 -1.63
C VAL A 318 8.73 22.07 -0.67
N LEU A 319 9.37 20.99 -1.11
CA LEU A 319 9.64 19.83 -0.26
C LEU A 319 10.70 20.16 0.78
N GLU A 320 11.78 20.86 0.42
CA GLU A 320 12.77 21.40 1.36
C GLU A 320 12.14 22.35 2.37
N SER A 321 11.27 23.28 1.93
CA SER A 321 10.62 24.24 2.84
C SER A 321 9.71 23.58 3.87
N ALA A 322 8.99 22.51 3.48
CA ALA A 322 8.15 21.75 4.39
C ALA A 322 9.00 20.90 5.35
N TRP A 323 10.07 20.29 4.86
CA TRP A 323 11.05 19.55 5.66
C TRP A 323 11.82 20.44 6.67
N LEU A 324 12.19 21.66 6.26
CA LEU A 324 12.91 22.63 7.09
C LEU A 324 12.02 23.19 8.21
N ARG A 325 10.72 23.41 7.98
CA ARG A 325 9.80 23.89 9.03
C ARG A 325 9.67 22.90 10.19
N GLN A 326 9.63 21.60 9.91
CA GLN A 326 9.53 20.57 10.95
C GLN A 326 10.77 20.51 11.87
N ARG A 327 11.97 20.79 11.34
CA ARG A 327 13.21 20.73 12.12
C ARG A 327 13.52 21.98 12.95
N VAL A 328 13.00 23.14 12.57
CA VAL A 328 13.12 24.37 13.38
C VAL A 328 12.23 24.28 14.61
N ASP A 329 11.04 23.67 14.48
CA ASP A 329 10.11 23.49 15.61
C ASP A 329 10.55 22.38 16.59
N GLU A 330 11.42 21.45 16.18
CA GLU A 330 11.91 20.34 17.03
C GLU A 330 13.24 20.63 17.77
N GLY A 331 13.84 21.82 17.62
CA GLY A 331 14.97 22.26 18.45
C GLY A 331 16.27 21.45 18.32
N LEU A 332 16.45 20.67 17.24
CA LEU A 332 17.66 19.89 16.99
C LEU A 332 18.65 20.67 16.12
N GLY A 333 19.52 21.45 16.75
CA GLY A 333 20.60 22.16 16.07
C GLY A 333 21.78 21.25 15.75
N PHE A 334 22.09 21.04 14.45
CA PHE A 334 23.40 20.58 13.98
C PHE A 334 23.76 21.16 12.59
N SER A 335 25.07 21.29 12.38
CA SER A 335 25.82 22.14 11.43
C SER A 335 25.57 21.92 9.92
N PRO A 336 25.74 22.96 9.05
CA PRO A 336 25.37 22.95 7.61
C PRO A 336 26.16 22.00 6.69
N HIS A 337 27.09 21.19 7.22
CA HIS A 337 28.03 20.43 6.38
C HIS A 337 27.55 19.04 5.91
N HIS A 338 26.33 18.61 6.22
CA HIS A 338 25.76 17.35 5.71
C HIS A 338 24.90 17.50 4.45
N PHE A 339 24.78 18.71 3.89
CA PHE A 339 23.81 19.01 2.82
C PHE A 339 24.32 18.84 1.37
N LEU A 340 25.56 18.39 1.15
CA LEU A 340 26.11 18.27 -0.21
C LEU A 340 25.91 16.91 -0.91
N PHE A 341 25.30 15.91 -0.25
CA PHE A 341 25.20 14.56 -0.85
C PHE A 341 23.83 14.20 -1.47
N ILE A 342 22.83 15.08 -1.41
CA ILE A 342 21.46 14.79 -1.91
C ILE A 342 21.14 15.53 -3.23
N SER A 343 22.02 16.44 -3.69
CA SER A 343 21.80 17.19 -4.94
C SER A 343 22.36 16.53 -6.21
N HIS A 344 22.99 15.35 -6.12
CA HIS A 344 23.61 14.66 -7.26
C HIS A 344 23.07 13.24 -7.56
N LYS A 345 21.87 12.90 -7.08
CA LYS A 345 21.15 11.67 -7.46
C LYS A 345 19.70 11.92 -7.90
N PHE A 346 19.43 13.03 -8.60
CA PHE A 346 18.13 13.30 -9.20
C PHE A 346 18.21 13.86 -10.61
#